data_AF-A0A8S4FCI4-F1
#
_entry.id   AF-A0A8S4FCI4-F1
#
_cell.length_a   1.000
_cell.length_b   1.000
_cell.length_c   1.000
_cell.angle_alpha   90.00
_cell.angle_beta   90.00
_cell.angle_gamma   90.00
#
_symmetry.space_group_name_H-M   'P 1'
#
loop_
_entity.id
_entity.type
_entity.pdbx_description
1 polymer ?
#
loop_
_entity_poly.entity_id
_entity_poly.type
_entity_poly.pdbx_seq_one_letter_code
_entity_poly.pdbx_strand_id
1 'polypeptide(L)'
;MSFPDDVEVISEPGQYFAAAPFTLAVMVYSIKQVSCEYEHEKAKTSTMYFINDGVYGSFGDRIYDSKQYFPELLQPRPSTPEPCSIWGPTADALDLVVPAADLLASPARRGLAALPRHGRLLHGPSEDLQRVSRARSKDVLR
;
A
#
# COMPACT_ATOMS: atom_id res chain seq x y z
N MET A 1 -34.38 16.36 -7.54
CA MET A 1 -34.56 15.82 -8.90
C MET A 1 -35.09 14.41 -8.74
N SER A 2 -36.32 14.15 -9.19
CA SER A 2 -36.94 12.82 -9.22
C SER A 2 -37.11 12.41 -10.67
N PHE A 3 -36.82 11.15 -10.98
CA PHE A 3 -37.12 10.60 -12.29
C PHE A 3 -38.62 10.24 -12.38
N PRO A 4 -39.22 10.29 -13.58
CA PRO A 4 -40.56 9.76 -13.82
C PRO A 4 -40.63 8.25 -13.58
N ASP A 5 -41.84 7.72 -13.33
CA ASP A 5 -42.09 6.30 -12.98
C ASP A 5 -41.85 5.32 -14.15
N ASP A 6 -41.68 5.81 -15.38
CA ASP A 6 -41.46 5.02 -16.60
C ASP A 6 -39.99 4.95 -17.05
N VAL A 7 -39.05 5.37 -16.20
CA VAL A 7 -37.61 5.38 -16.51
C VAL A 7 -36.89 4.23 -15.80
N GLU A 8 -36.33 3.32 -16.59
CA GLU A 8 -35.35 2.33 -16.11
C GLU A 8 -33.93 2.91 -16.23
N VAL A 9 -33.23 3.01 -15.10
CA VAL A 9 -31.84 3.48 -15.06
C VAL A 9 -30.92 2.27 -15.01
N ILE A 10 -30.17 2.05 -16.08
CA ILE A 10 -29.07 1.08 -16.14
C ILE A 10 -27.72 1.80 -16.02
N SER A 11 -26.69 1.05 -15.61
CA SER A 11 -25.31 1.55 -15.54
C SER A 11 -24.33 0.50 -16.04
N GLU A 12 -23.14 0.94 -16.46
CA GLU A 12 -22.04 0.09 -16.91
C GLU A 12 -20.86 0.13 -15.91
N PRO A 13 -21.01 -0.40 -14.68
CA PRO A 13 -19.96 -0.33 -13.67
C PRO A 13 -18.86 -1.37 -13.93
N GLY A 14 -17.79 -0.97 -14.62
CA GLY A 14 -16.64 -1.87 -14.88
C GLY A 14 -15.71 -2.04 -13.68
N GLN A 15 -14.98 -0.97 -13.31
CA GLN A 15 -13.95 -1.02 -12.26
C GLN A 15 -14.51 -1.44 -10.90
N TYR A 16 -15.77 -1.13 -10.61
CA TYR A 16 -16.42 -1.52 -9.36
C TYR A 16 -16.42 -3.05 -9.14
N PHE A 17 -16.73 -3.83 -10.19
CA PHE A 17 -16.71 -5.28 -10.10
C PHE A 17 -15.30 -5.87 -10.24
N ALA A 18 -14.45 -5.24 -11.05
CA ALA A 18 -13.13 -5.78 -11.37
C ALA A 18 -12.03 -5.42 -10.34
N ALA A 19 -12.20 -4.39 -9.52
CA ALA A 19 -11.13 -3.93 -8.62
C ALA A 19 -10.98 -4.77 -7.34
N ALA A 20 -12.08 -5.21 -6.74
CA ALA A 20 -12.07 -5.89 -5.44
C ALA A 20 -11.45 -7.31 -5.39
N PRO A 21 -11.56 -8.18 -6.42
CA PRO A 21 -11.18 -9.58 -6.27
C PRO A 21 -9.69 -9.87 -6.47
N PHE A 22 -8.87 -8.88 -6.84
CA PHE A 22 -7.46 -9.11 -7.14
C PHE A 22 -6.54 -8.47 -6.09
N THR A 23 -5.61 -9.25 -5.57
CA THR A 23 -4.49 -8.78 -4.75
C THR A 23 -3.19 -9.06 -5.48
N LEU A 24 -2.34 -8.04 -5.61
CA LEU A 24 -1.05 -8.18 -6.28
C LEU A 24 0.02 -8.59 -5.27
N ALA A 25 0.77 -9.63 -5.57
CA ALA A 25 1.93 -10.05 -4.78
C ALA A 25 3.20 -9.83 -5.58
N VAL A 26 4.17 -9.12 -5.01
CA VAL A 26 5.45 -8.78 -5.63
C VAL A 26 6.62 -9.28 -4.80
N MET A 27 7.71 -9.65 -5.46
CA MET A 27 8.93 -10.11 -4.82
C MET A 27 9.90 -8.95 -4.62
N VAL A 28 10.36 -8.77 -3.38
CA VAL A 28 11.51 -7.91 -3.08
C VAL A 28 12.79 -8.63 -3.52
N TYR A 29 13.46 -8.13 -4.56
CA TYR A 29 14.70 -8.72 -5.06
C TYR A 29 15.95 -8.02 -4.51
N SER A 30 15.84 -6.75 -4.11
CA SER A 30 16.94 -5.97 -3.53
C SER A 30 16.44 -5.07 -2.39
N ILE A 31 17.33 -4.82 -1.43
CA ILE A 31 17.09 -3.98 -0.25
C ILE A 31 18.30 -3.07 -0.09
N LYS A 32 18.07 -1.78 0.10
CA LYS A 32 19.11 -0.79 0.36
C LYS A 32 18.75 0.01 1.60
N GLN A 33 19.63 0.04 2.59
CA GLN A 33 19.48 0.94 3.73
C GLN A 33 20.16 2.27 3.42
N VAL A 34 19.48 3.37 3.73
CA VAL A 34 19.98 4.73 3.55
C VAL A 34 19.93 5.42 4.90
N SER A 35 21.08 5.88 5.38
CA SER A 35 21.15 6.74 6.56
C SER A 35 20.70 8.15 6.16
N CYS A 36 19.58 8.62 6.73
CA CYS A 36 19.19 10.01 6.62
C CYS A 36 19.88 10.79 7.74
N GLU A 37 20.91 11.55 7.40
CA GLU A 37 21.47 12.58 8.27
C GLU A 37 20.58 13.82 8.17
N TYR A 38 19.63 13.97 9.09
CA TYR A 38 18.97 15.26 9.29
C TYR A 38 19.69 15.98 10.42
N GLU A 39 20.11 17.22 10.18
CA GLU A 39 20.73 18.06 11.20
C GLU A 39 19.83 18.09 12.46
N HIS A 40 20.43 17.79 13.61
CA HIS A 40 19.91 17.92 14.98
C HIS A 40 19.02 16.82 15.60
N GLU A 41 18.64 15.75 14.90
CA GLU A 41 18.02 14.58 15.56
C GLU A 41 18.60 13.27 15.01
N LYS A 42 18.73 12.26 15.87
CA LYS A 42 19.36 10.95 15.62
C LYS A 42 19.22 10.49 14.17
N ALA A 43 20.33 10.14 13.53
CA ALA A 43 20.39 9.58 12.18
C ALA A 43 19.28 8.53 11.97
N LYS A 44 18.27 8.88 11.16
CA LYS A 44 17.12 8.00 10.90
C LYS A 44 17.46 7.16 9.69
N THR A 45 17.63 5.86 9.87
CA THR A 45 17.82 4.94 8.74
C THR A 45 16.48 4.70 8.06
N SER A 46 16.43 4.93 6.74
CA SER A 46 15.28 4.61 5.89
C SER A 46 15.64 3.45 4.96
N THR A 47 14.73 2.50 4.80
CA THR A 47 14.95 1.31 3.97
C THR A 47 14.27 1.47 2.60
N MET A 48 15.00 1.20 1.52
CA MET A 48 14.49 1.15 0.16
C MET A 48 14.34 -0.31 -0.27
N TYR A 49 13.12 -0.70 -0.64
CA TYR A 49 12.79 -2.02 -1.18
C TYR A 49 12.61 -1.95 -2.69
N PHE A 50 13.30 -2.81 -3.42
CA PHE A 50 13.14 -2.93 -4.87
C PHE A 50 12.36 -4.20 -5.20
N ILE A 51 11.27 -4.04 -5.94
CA ILE A 51 10.33 -5.11 -6.30
C ILE A 51 10.37 -5.43 -7.79
N ASN A 52 10.02 -6.67 -8.14
CA ASN A 52 10.06 -7.16 -9.52
C ASN A 52 8.98 -6.60 -10.46
N ASP A 53 8.15 -5.67 -9.99
CA ASP A 53 7.10 -4.99 -10.75
C ASP A 53 7.04 -3.52 -10.32
N GLY A 54 6.55 -2.62 -11.17
CA GLY A 54 6.71 -1.18 -10.98
C GLY A 54 5.63 -0.34 -11.64
N VAL A 55 5.88 0.97 -11.71
CA VAL A 55 4.96 1.92 -12.36
C VAL A 55 4.84 1.67 -13.86
N TYR A 56 5.79 0.96 -14.48
CA TYR A 56 5.68 0.57 -15.89
C TYR A 56 4.92 -0.76 -16.10
N GLY A 57 4.47 -1.39 -15.01
CA GLY A 57 3.71 -2.65 -15.04
C GLY A 57 2.42 -2.53 -14.24
N SER A 58 2.25 -3.37 -13.22
CA SER A 58 1.01 -3.43 -12.45
C SER A 58 0.82 -2.25 -11.50
N PHE A 59 1.65 -1.21 -11.54
CA PHE A 59 1.40 0.05 -10.84
C PHE A 59 1.26 1.25 -11.78
N GLY A 60 1.03 1.02 -13.09
CA GLY A 60 0.88 2.06 -14.11
C GLY A 60 -0.18 3.10 -13.83
N ASP A 61 -1.25 2.73 -13.14
CA ASP A 61 -2.25 3.69 -12.72
C ASP A 61 -1.62 4.85 -11.94
N ARG A 62 -0.53 4.64 -11.19
CA ARG A 62 0.12 5.68 -10.36
C ARG A 62 0.63 6.88 -11.15
N ILE A 63 0.93 6.69 -12.44
CA ILE A 63 1.36 7.77 -13.33
C ILE A 63 0.17 8.63 -13.75
N TYR A 64 -0.99 8.02 -13.99
CA TYR A 64 -2.16 8.66 -14.62
C TYR A 64 -3.27 9.03 -13.65
N ASP A 65 -3.41 8.27 -12.57
CA ASP A 65 -4.41 8.36 -11.53
C ASP A 65 -3.62 8.30 -10.23
N SER A 66 -3.70 9.32 -9.39
CA SER A 66 -2.85 9.53 -8.20
C SER A 66 -3.15 8.55 -7.05
N LYS A 67 -3.40 7.28 -7.40
CA LYS A 67 -3.63 6.12 -6.56
C LYS A 67 -2.47 5.91 -5.61
N GLN A 68 -2.85 5.62 -4.38
CA GLN A 68 -1.96 5.22 -3.31
C GLN A 68 -2.11 3.72 -3.08
N TYR A 69 -0.99 3.07 -2.78
CA TYR A 69 -0.94 1.66 -2.45
C TYR A 69 -0.40 1.47 -1.04
N PHE A 70 -0.94 0.50 -0.32
CA PHE A 70 -0.62 0.23 1.07
C PHE A 70 0.07 -1.12 1.19
N PRO A 71 1.41 -1.19 1.27
CA PRO A 71 2.09 -2.47 1.29
C PRO A 71 1.78 -3.26 2.55
N GLU A 72 1.51 -4.55 2.36
CA GLU A 72 1.35 -5.52 3.42
C GLU A 72 2.34 -6.67 3.23
N LEU A 73 2.90 -7.17 4.32
CA LEU A 73 3.74 -8.37 4.27
C LEU A 73 2.84 -9.60 4.17
N LEU A 74 3.15 -10.51 3.25
CA LEU A 74 2.45 -11.80 3.18
C LEU A 74 2.53 -12.60 4.50
N GLN A 75 3.62 -12.41 5.25
CA GLN A 75 3.82 -13.03 6.55
C GLN A 75 4.22 -11.94 7.56
N PRO A 76 3.25 -11.33 8.27
CA PRO A 76 3.54 -10.35 9.28
C PRO A 76 4.34 -11.00 10.42
N ARG A 77 5.33 -10.27 10.93
CA ARG A 77 6.13 -10.68 12.09
C ARG A 77 6.09 -9.58 13.14
N PRO A 78 6.24 -9.92 14.42
CA PRO A 78 6.39 -8.93 15.47
C PRO A 78 7.75 -8.23 15.28
N SER A 79 7.74 -7.05 14.66
CA SER A 79 8.89 -6.15 14.60
C SER A 79 8.43 -4.71 14.83
N THR A 80 9.39 -3.82 15.07
CA THR A 80 9.11 -2.39 15.06
C THR A 80 8.82 -1.92 13.62
N PRO A 81 7.85 -1.03 13.42
CA PRO A 81 7.65 -0.41 12.11
C PRO A 81 8.86 0.45 11.79
N GLU A 82 9.44 0.23 10.60
CA GLU A 82 10.56 1.02 10.11
C GLU A 82 10.13 1.82 8.87
N PRO A 83 10.59 3.09 8.75
CA PRO A 83 10.31 3.91 7.61
C PRO A 83 10.94 3.31 6.35
N CYS A 84 10.16 3.23 5.28
CA CYS A 84 10.63 2.64 4.04
C CYS A 84 9.97 3.25 2.79
N SER A 85 10.57 2.96 1.64
CA SER A 85 10.05 3.26 0.30
C SER A 85 10.12 2.01 -0.58
N ILE A 86 9.21 1.91 -1.56
CA ILE A 86 9.12 0.79 -2.49
C ILE A 86 9.30 1.31 -3.91
N TRP A 87 10.27 0.74 -4.60
CA TRP A 87 10.71 1.09 -5.94
C TRP A 87 10.48 -0.08 -6.88
N GLY A 88 10.09 0.21 -8.11
CA GLY A 88 10.01 -0.80 -9.16
C GLY A 88 11.40 -1.22 -9.65
N PRO A 89 11.44 -2.13 -10.65
CA PRO A 89 12.68 -2.76 -11.09
C PRO A 89 13.52 -1.87 -12.02
N THR A 90 12.95 -0.76 -12.52
CA THR A 90 13.65 0.09 -13.47
C THR A 90 14.57 1.07 -12.76
N ALA A 91 15.62 1.53 -13.45
CA ALA A 91 16.56 2.52 -12.94
C ALA A 91 16.02 3.97 -13.06
N ASP A 92 14.73 4.15 -13.30
CA ASP A 92 14.08 5.46 -13.40
C ASP A 92 13.67 5.98 -12.02
N ALA A 93 13.92 7.26 -11.75
CA ALA A 93 13.47 7.92 -10.53
C ALA A 93 11.94 8.01 -10.44
N LEU A 94 11.23 7.91 -11.57
CA LEU A 94 9.76 7.86 -11.61
C LEU A 94 9.19 6.50 -11.20
N ASP A 95 10.00 5.44 -11.16
CA ASP A 95 9.58 4.09 -10.78
C ASP A 95 9.48 3.92 -9.25
N LEU A 96 8.80 4.87 -8.63
CA LEU A 96 8.56 4.94 -7.20
C LEU A 96 7.10 4.57 -6.90
N VAL A 97 6.89 3.32 -6.47
CA VAL A 97 5.56 2.76 -6.21
C VAL A 97 4.97 3.25 -4.88
N VAL A 98 5.80 3.30 -3.83
CA VAL A 98 5.40 3.83 -2.51
C VAL A 98 6.51 4.73 -1.97
N PRO A 99 6.25 6.04 -1.79
CA PRO A 99 7.29 7.00 -1.42
C PRO A 99 7.64 6.94 0.07
N ALA A 100 6.65 6.64 0.91
CA ALA A 100 6.80 6.49 2.34
C ALA A 100 5.77 5.47 2.86
N ALA A 101 6.23 4.48 3.61
CA ALA A 101 5.40 3.56 4.37
C ALA A 101 6.15 3.10 5.63
N ASP A 102 5.40 2.72 6.65
CA ASP A 102 5.94 2.10 7.85
C ASP A 102 5.67 0.60 7.78
N LEU A 103 6.70 -0.19 7.46
CA LEU A 103 6.57 -1.65 7.36
C LEU A 103 7.15 -2.31 8.61
N LEU A 104 6.43 -3.31 9.13
CA LEU A 104 6.88 -4.23 10.19
C LEU A 104 7.85 -5.28 9.60
N ALA A 105 8.84 -4.82 8.83
CA ALA A 105 9.80 -5.67 8.15
C ALA A 105 11.20 -5.44 8.73
N SER A 106 11.89 -6.54 9.06
CA SER A 106 13.34 -6.49 9.29
C SER A 106 14.05 -6.40 7.93
N PRO A 107 15.04 -5.51 7.76
CA PRO A 107 15.77 -5.30 6.50
C PRO A 107 16.55 -6.55 6.00
N ALA A 108 16.60 -7.63 6.79
CA ALA A 108 17.45 -8.78 6.56
C ALA A 108 16.86 -9.88 5.65
N ARG A 109 15.58 -9.83 5.21
CA ARG A 109 15.00 -10.94 4.42
C ARG A 109 14.12 -10.52 3.26
N ARG A 110 14.40 -11.14 2.10
CA ARG A 110 13.59 -11.12 0.87
C ARG A 110 12.27 -11.84 1.14
N GLY A 111 11.20 -11.09 1.37
CA GLY A 111 9.85 -11.62 1.57
C GLY A 111 8.88 -10.82 0.70
N LEU A 112 8.00 -11.52 -0.02
CA LEU A 112 7.03 -10.91 -0.93
C LEU A 112 6.17 -9.87 -0.20
N ALA A 113 6.06 -8.68 -0.80
CA ALA A 113 5.09 -7.67 -0.40
C ALA A 113 3.80 -7.91 -1.19
N ALA A 114 2.68 -8.05 -0.52
CA ALA A 114 1.38 -7.93 -1.15
C ALA A 114 0.98 -6.46 -1.11
N LEU A 115 0.56 -5.92 -2.25
CA LEU A 115 -0.03 -4.60 -2.33
C LEU A 115 -1.52 -4.83 -2.67
N PRO A 116 -2.45 -4.56 -1.74
CA PRO A 116 -3.85 -4.46 -2.11
C PRO A 116 -3.96 -3.28 -3.08
N ARG A 117 -4.42 -3.56 -4.30
CA ARG A 117 -4.93 -2.51 -5.17
C ARG A 117 -6.27 -2.09 -4.58
N HIS A 118 -6.33 -0.85 -4.13
CA HIS A 118 -7.50 -0.22 -3.52
C HIS A 118 -7.85 -0.75 -2.14
N GLY A 119 -7.33 -0.04 -1.13
CA GLY A 119 -8.06 0.09 0.12
C GLY A 119 -9.50 0.50 -0.19
N ARG A 120 -10.42 -0.27 0.38
CA ARG A 120 -11.66 0.22 0.99
C ARG A 120 -11.77 1.74 0.84
N LEU A 121 -12.64 2.21 -0.07
CA LEU A 121 -13.08 3.60 -0.12
C LEU A 121 -13.73 3.94 1.24
N LEU A 122 -12.92 4.33 2.22
CA LEU A 122 -13.41 5.05 3.39
C LEU A 122 -13.50 6.51 2.96
N HIS A 123 -14.59 6.86 2.29
CA HIS A 123 -15.07 8.23 2.33
C HIS A 123 -15.55 8.49 3.77
N GLY A 124 -14.71 9.11 4.61
CA GLY A 124 -15.09 9.50 5.97
C GLY A 124 -13.90 9.91 6.85
N PRO A 125 -14.01 10.97 7.66
CA PRO A 125 -12.88 11.61 8.32
C PRO A 125 -12.36 10.80 9.52
N SER A 126 -11.04 10.74 9.64
CA SER A 126 -10.17 10.66 10.84
C SER A 126 -10.49 9.78 12.07
N GLU A 127 -11.62 9.08 12.19
CA GLU A 127 -11.98 8.37 13.45
C GLU A 127 -11.93 6.83 13.37
N ASP A 128 -11.95 6.25 12.17
CA ASP A 128 -12.08 4.79 12.03
C ASP A 128 -10.81 3.99 12.35
N LEU A 129 -9.66 4.65 12.44
CA LEU A 129 -8.41 4.02 12.89
C LEU A 129 -8.50 3.50 14.34
N GLN A 130 -9.34 4.12 15.18
CA GLN A 130 -9.53 3.68 16.57
C GLN A 130 -10.51 2.50 16.71
N ARG A 131 -11.39 2.27 15.74
CA ARG A 131 -12.33 1.13 15.79
C ARG A 131 -11.70 -0.18 15.36
N VAL A 132 -10.78 -0.15 14.39
CA VAL A 132 -10.06 -1.36 13.95
C VAL A 132 -9.08 -1.85 15.03
N SER A 133 -8.45 -0.94 15.80
CA SER A 133 -7.60 -1.32 16.94
C SER A 133 -8.41 -1.89 18.12
N ARG A 134 -9.63 -1.38 18.36
CA ARG A 134 -10.53 -1.94 19.39
C ARG A 134 -11.17 -3.27 19.00
N ALA A 135 -11.41 -3.52 17.72
CA ALA A 135 -11.97 -4.80 17.27
C ALA A 135 -10.97 -5.95 17.47
N ARG A 136 -9.68 -5.75 17.14
CA ARG A 136 -8.64 -6.78 17.34
C ARG A 136 -8.33 -7.09 18.81
N SER A 137 -8.64 -6.18 19.74
CA SER A 137 -8.37 -6.40 21.17
C SER A 137 -9.44 -7.26 21.86
N LYS A 138 -10.61 -7.52 21.25
CA LYS A 138 -11.68 -8.31 21.87
C LYS A 138 -11.71 -9.78 21.45
N ASP A 139 -11.06 -10.15 20.35
CA ASP A 139 -11.07 -11.53 19.83
C ASP A 139 -9.87 -12.38 20.30
N VAL A 140 -8.97 -11.84 21.13
CA VAL A 140 -7.80 -12.57 21.69
C VAL A 140 -8.06 -13.08 23.12
N LEU A 141 -9.23 -12.82 23.69
CA LEU A 141 -9.63 -13.30 25.02
C LEU A 141 -10.98 -14.02 24.96
N ARG A 142 -11.02 -15.19 24.31
CA ARG A 142 -11.97 -16.28 24.61
C ARG A 142 -11.32 -17.63 24.33
#